data_AF-A0A350I6Q8-F1
#
_entry.id   AF-A0A350I6Q8-F1
#
_cell.length_a   1.000
_cell.length_b   1.000
_cell.length_c   1.000
_cell.angle_alpha   90.00
_cell.angle_beta   90.00
_cell.angle_gamma   90.00
#
_symmetry.space_group_name_H-M   'P 1'
#
loop_
_entity.id
_entity.type
_entity.pdbx_description
1 polymer ?
#
loop_
_entity_poly.entity_id
_entity_poly.type
_entity_poly.pdbx_seq_one_letter_code
_entity_poly.pdbx_strand_id
1 'polypeptide(L)' 'AKFRNETIGFVFQFHHLLNEFTALENVTIPAHIQGTNATEAEKKAKELLDYLGLGDRMEHKPQELSGGEQ' A
#
# COMPACT_ATOMS: atom_id res chain seq x y z
N ALA A 1 9.41 -11.27 13.77
CA ALA A 1 8.66 -10.33 12.89
C ALA A 1 9.32 -10.21 11.51
N LYS A 2 10.64 -9.99 11.45
CA LYS A 2 11.46 -9.84 10.22
C LYS A 2 11.12 -10.80 9.06
N PHE A 3 11.17 -12.12 9.30
CA PHE A 3 10.87 -13.13 8.27
C PHE A 3 9.54 -12.87 7.53
N ARG A 4 8.44 -12.63 8.27
CA ARG A 4 7.13 -12.42 7.65
C ARG A 4 7.09 -11.17 6.78
N ASN A 5 7.72 -10.09 7.23
CA ASN A 5 7.76 -8.83 6.49
C ASN A 5 8.61 -8.93 5.21
N GLU A 6 9.59 -9.83 5.18
CA GLU A 6 10.46 -10.05 4.02
C GLU A 6 9.91 -11.07 3.02
N THR A 7 9.09 -12.04 3.45
CA THR A 7 8.73 -13.19 2.60
C THR A 7 7.23 -13.47 2.47
N ILE A 8 6.35 -12.78 3.22
CA ILE A 8 4.92 -13.10 3.25
C ILE A 8 4.07 -11.83 3.07
N GLY A 9 3.22 -11.84 2.04
CA GLY A 9 2.14 -10.88 1.85
C GLY A 9 0.82 -11.42 2.40
N PHE A 10 -0.02 -10.54 2.94
CA PHE A 10 -1.36 -10.87 3.44
C PHE A 10 -2.40 -10.11 2.64
N VAL A 11 -3.48 -10.80 2.26
CA VAL A 11 -4.70 -10.21 1.69
C VAL A 11 -5.87 -10.78 2.47
N PHE A 12 -6.84 -9.94 2.80
CA PHE A 12 -7.97 -10.29 3.63
C PHE A 12 -9.29 -10.00 2.90
N GLN A 13 -10.38 -10.62 3.33
CA GLN A 13 -11.71 -10.37 2.77
C GLN A 13 -12.22 -8.95 3.08
N PHE A 14 -11.79 -8.38 4.20
CA PHE A 14 -11.96 -6.96 4.49
C PHE A 14 -10.62 -6.27 4.23
N HIS A 15 -10.58 -5.24 3.39
CA HIS A 15 -9.33 -4.68 2.85
C HIS A 15 -8.36 -4.11 3.89
N HIS A 16 -8.78 -3.95 5.16
CA HIS A 16 -7.95 -3.53 6.30
C HIS A 16 -7.06 -2.31 6.04
N LEU A 17 -7.44 -1.45 5.09
CA LEU A 17 -6.78 -0.19 4.83
C LEU A 17 -7.02 0.76 6.00
N LEU A 18 -5.98 1.51 6.36
CA LEU A 18 -6.09 2.56 7.35
C LEU A 18 -6.75 3.78 6.70
N ASN A 19 -7.92 4.16 7.21
CA ASN A 19 -8.78 5.19 6.61
C ASN A 19 -8.17 6.60 6.66
N GLU A 20 -7.23 6.83 7.56
CA GLU A 20 -6.53 8.11 7.72
C GLU A 20 -5.51 8.35 6.60
N PHE A 21 -5.08 7.29 5.92
CA PHE A 21 -3.99 7.27 4.96
C PHE A 21 -4.51 7.08 3.54
N THR A 22 -3.76 7.61 2.58
CA THR A 22 -3.98 7.42 1.14
C THR A 22 -3.64 5.99 0.69
N ALA A 23 -4.02 5.62 -0.53
CA ALA A 23 -3.61 4.35 -1.14
C ALA A 23 -2.09 4.20 -1.17
N LEU A 24 -1.36 5.27 -1.55
CA LEU A 24 0.10 5.28 -1.55
C LEU A 24 0.68 5.00 -0.17
N GLU A 25 0.20 5.72 0.85
CA GLU A 25 0.67 5.54 2.22
C GLU A 25 0.35 4.15 2.77
N ASN A 26 -0.83 3.60 2.48
CA ASN A 26 -1.18 2.23 2.90
C ASN A 26 -0.21 1.20 2.31
N VAL A 27 0.20 1.37 1.06
CA VAL A 27 1.14 0.47 0.38
C VAL A 27 2.59 0.64 0.89
N THR A 28 2.99 1.82 1.39
CA THR A 28 4.35 2.03 1.90
C THR A 28 4.57 1.55 3.34
N ILE A 29 3.52 1.40 4.15
CA ILE A 29 3.63 0.98 5.57
C ILE A 29 4.53 -0.25 5.78
N PRO A 30 4.38 -1.37 5.05
CA PRO A 30 5.21 -2.56 5.26
C PRO A 30 6.70 -2.30 5.03
N ALA A 31 7.04 -1.46 4.04
CA ALA A 31 8.42 -1.08 3.71
C ALA A 31 9.00 -0.14 4.77
N HIS A 32 8.21 0.78 5.31
CA HIS A 32 8.63 1.61 6.43
C HIS A 32 8.89 0.80 7.70
N ILE A 33 8.06 -0.20 7.99
CA ILE A 33 8.28 -1.14 9.11
C ILE A 33 9.58 -1.95 8.91
N GLN A 34 9.93 -2.25 7.67
CA GLN A 34 11.19 -2.92 7.31
C GLN A 34 12.42 -2.01 7.49
N GLY A 35 12.22 -0.68 7.57
CA GLY A 35 13.30 0.30 7.59
C GLY A 35 13.81 0.71 6.20
N THR A 36 13.04 0.41 5.14
CA THR A 36 13.37 0.86 3.77
C THR A 36 13.32 2.38 3.69
N ASN A 37 14.23 2.98 2.91
CA ASN A 37 14.27 4.41 2.68
C ASN A 37 12.92 4.91 2.12
N ALA A 38 12.45 6.06 2.60
CA ALA A 38 11.15 6.59 2.21
C ALA A 38 11.01 6.82 0.70
N THR A 39 12.04 7.35 0.05
CA THR A 39 12.03 7.58 -1.41
C THR A 39 11.97 6.27 -2.19
N GLU A 40 12.67 5.22 -1.73
CA GLU A 40 12.63 3.90 -2.36
C GLU A 40 11.27 3.21 -2.14
N ALA A 41 10.72 3.31 -0.92
CA ALA A 41 9.42 2.77 -0.57
C ALA A 41 8.31 3.43 -1.42
N GLU A 42 8.29 4.76 -1.51
CA GLU A 42 7.35 5.50 -2.34
C GLU A 42 7.48 5.13 -3.81
N LYS A 43 8.70 5.07 -4.35
CA LYS A 43 8.93 4.69 -5.74
C LYS A 43 8.32 3.30 -6.03
N LYS A 44 8.59 2.33 -5.15
CA LYS A 44 8.07 0.97 -5.32
C LYS A 44 6.55 0.91 -5.19
N ALA A 45 5.99 1.66 -4.24
CA ALA A 45 4.55 1.74 -4.04
C ALA A 45 3.84 2.34 -5.27
N LYS A 46 4.40 3.39 -5.87
CA LYS A 46 3.89 3.98 -7.12
C LYS A 46 3.90 2.97 -8.26
N GLU A 47 5.02 2.27 -8.48
CA GLU A 47 5.11 1.21 -9.50
C GLU A 47 4.04 0.10 -9.31
N LEU A 48 3.78 -0.28 -8.06
CA LEU A 48 2.78 -1.30 -7.74
C LEU A 48 1.35 -0.79 -7.98
N LEU A 49 1.05 0.43 -7.55
CA LEU A 49 -0.27 1.04 -7.78
C LEU A 49 -0.54 1.25 -9.27
N ASP A 50 0.45 1.68 -10.04
CA ASP A 50 0.34 1.77 -11.50
C ASP A 50 0.08 0.40 -12.14
N TYR A 51 0.82 -0.64 -11.71
CA TYR A 51 0.64 -1.99 -12.20
C TYR A 51 -0.78 -2.55 -11.93
N LEU A 52 -1.39 -2.13 -10.81
CA LEU A 52 -2.76 -2.50 -10.43
C LEU A 52 -3.83 -1.59 -11.06
N GLY A 53 -3.45 -0.59 -11.87
CA GLY A 53 -4.37 0.36 -12.47
C GLY A 53 -4.90 1.43 -11.52
N LEU A 54 -4.26 1.61 -10.36
CA LEU A 54 -4.61 2.58 -9.32
C LEU A 54 -3.72 3.83 -9.34
N GLY A 55 -3.00 4.07 -10.44
CA GLY A 55 -2.06 5.18 -10.57
C GLY A 55 -2.69 6.56 -10.33
N ASP A 56 -3.87 6.78 -10.92
CA ASP A 56 -4.62 8.04 -10.75
C ASP A 56 -5.27 8.16 -9.35
N ARG A 57 -5.21 7.08 -8.55
CA ARG A 57 -5.87 6.96 -7.24
C ARG A 57 -4.88 6.95 -6.07
N MET A 58 -3.59 7.14 -6.32
CA MET A 58 -2.55 7.06 -5.28
C MET A 58 -2.81 7.97 -4.07
N GLU A 59 -3.35 9.17 -4.31
CA GLU A 59 -3.64 10.17 -3.26
C GLU A 59 -5.04 10.05 -2.65
N HIS A 60 -5.86 9.10 -3.11
CA HIS A 60 -7.21 8.90 -2.60
C HIS A 60 -7.17 8.11 -1.30
N LYS A 61 -8.06 8.45 -0.37
CA LYS A 61 -8.29 7.67 0.84
C LYS A 61 -9.16 6.45 0.53
N PRO A 62 -9.12 5.39 1.36
CA PRO A 62 -9.91 4.17 1.13
C PRO A 62 -11.40 4.41 0.89
N GLN A 63 -11.99 5.44 1.52
CA GLN A 63 -13.40 5.81 1.37
C GLN A 63 -13.75 6.36 -0.02
N GLU A 64 -12.73 6.81 -0.77
CA GLU A 64 -12.87 7.36 -2.12
C GLU A 64 -12.55 6.31 -3.21
N LEU A 65 -12.15 5.11 -2.80
CA LEU A 65 -11.92 3.95 -3.66
C LEU A 65 -13.18 3.06 -3.70
N SER A 66 -13.48 2.48 -4.85
CA SER A 66 -14.51 1.45 -4.94
C SER A 66 -14.09 0.18 -4.19
N GLY A 67 -15.05 -0.68 -3.85
CA GLY A 67 -14.77 -1.89 -3.07
C GLY A 67 -13.85 -2.91 -3.76
N GLY A 68 -13.59 -2.80 -5.07
CA GLY A 68 -12.59 -3.62 -5.77
C GLY A 68 -11.24 -2.93 -5.95
N GLU A 69 -11.16 -1.63 -5.70
CA GLU A 69 -9.92 -0.84 -5.70
C GLU A 69 -9.28 -0.79 -4.31
N GLN A 70 -10.04 -1.09 -3.25
CA GLN A 70 -9.54 -1.30 -1.90
C GLN A 70 -8.84 -2.66 -1.77
#